data_AF-A0A6C1NJM0-F1
#
_entry.id   AF-A0A6C1NJM0-F1
#
_cell.length_a   1.000
_cell.length_b   1.000
_cell.length_c   1.000
_cell.angle_alpha   90.00
_cell.angle_beta   90.00
_cell.angle_gamma   90.00
#
_symmetry.space_group_name_H-M   'P 1'
#
loop_
_entity.id
_entity.type
_entity.pdbx_description
1 polymer ?
#
loop_
_entity_poly.entity_id
_entity_poly.type
_entity_poly.pdbx_seq_one_letter_code
_entity_poly.pdbx_strand_id
1 'polypeptide(L)'
;MSLLLAVGVDAVGDVRVVPDGDPMPDQVRPALLVEDWTKVRFADLLARSVGDPAALDRVAIPGVQDKVSARMINLPVAQKGRRYFLKLDPPEFPHLVANEMFFLQAARRSGLETAHAEVVEDGEGALGLLVRRFDRRVDGAGHARALPQEDACQVLERYPADKYRVTTEAVVGALAAVCRARPVAALALIRQVAFA
;
A
#
# COMPACT_ATOMS: atom_id res chain seq x y z
N MET A 1 -10.69 -17.17 6.79
CA MET A 1 -11.84 -16.33 6.36
C MET A 1 -12.15 -15.19 7.32
N SER A 2 -12.04 -15.36 8.64
CA SER A 2 -12.32 -14.28 9.63
C SER A 2 -11.55 -12.98 9.39
N LEU A 3 -10.26 -13.06 9.03
CA LEU A 3 -9.45 -11.86 8.72
C LEU A 3 -9.99 -11.09 7.49
N LEU A 4 -10.43 -11.79 6.44
CA LEU A 4 -10.99 -11.15 5.25
C LEU A 4 -12.35 -10.52 5.53
N LEU A 5 -13.16 -11.09 6.43
CA LEU A 5 -14.41 -10.43 6.86
C LEU A 5 -14.16 -9.15 7.66
N ALA A 6 -13.05 -9.09 8.40
CA ALA A 6 -12.70 -7.90 9.20
C ALA A 6 -12.17 -6.73 8.35
N VAL A 7 -11.42 -7.00 7.28
CA VAL A 7 -10.71 -5.96 6.50
C VAL A 7 -11.04 -5.93 5.00
N GLY A 8 -11.80 -6.90 4.51
CA GLY A 8 -12.02 -7.14 3.07
C GLY A 8 -12.99 -6.19 2.39
N VAL A 9 -13.60 -5.25 3.12
CA VAL A 9 -14.48 -4.23 2.55
C VAL A 9 -13.68 -3.20 1.73
N ASP A 10 -12.42 -2.92 2.10
CA ASP A 10 -11.52 -1.97 1.41
C ASP A 10 -10.17 -2.60 1.01
N ALA A 11 -10.20 -3.81 0.45
CA ALA A 11 -8.99 -4.49 -0.01
C ALA A 11 -8.30 -3.76 -1.18
N VAL A 12 -7.06 -4.15 -1.49
CA VAL A 12 -6.41 -3.75 -2.74
C VAL A 12 -7.20 -4.29 -3.92
N GLY A 13 -7.33 -3.49 -4.98
CA GLY A 13 -8.13 -3.86 -6.13
C GLY A 13 -9.63 -3.58 -5.94
N ASP A 14 -10.48 -4.27 -6.69
CA ASP A 14 -11.94 -4.12 -6.69
C ASP A 14 -12.70 -5.29 -6.06
N VAL A 15 -11.97 -6.28 -5.54
CA VAL A 15 -12.56 -7.38 -4.77
C VAL A 15 -12.99 -6.87 -3.39
N ARG A 16 -14.23 -7.19 -3.01
CA ARG A 16 -14.79 -6.88 -1.70
C ARG A 16 -15.35 -8.14 -1.06
N VAL A 17 -15.04 -8.32 0.22
CA VAL A 17 -15.56 -9.42 1.04
C VAL A 17 -16.44 -8.84 2.12
N VAL A 18 -17.70 -9.26 2.15
CA VAL A 18 -18.70 -8.91 3.16
C VAL A 18 -19.32 -10.19 3.73
N PRO A 19 -19.90 -10.16 4.94
CA PRO A 19 -20.67 -11.28 5.47
C PRO A 19 -21.81 -11.69 4.52
N ASP A 20 -22.10 -12.98 4.47
CA ASP A 20 -23.25 -13.48 3.72
C ASP A 20 -24.55 -12.91 4.28
N GLY A 21 -25.45 -12.46 3.40
CA GLY A 21 -26.71 -11.80 3.77
C GLY A 21 -26.61 -10.28 4.00
N ASP A 22 -25.42 -9.70 4.13
CA ASP A 22 -25.26 -8.25 4.23
C ASP A 22 -25.32 -7.59 2.84
N PRO A 23 -25.95 -6.40 2.72
CA PRO A 23 -25.95 -5.67 1.46
C PRO A 23 -24.53 -5.19 1.14
N MET A 24 -24.13 -5.33 -0.13
CA MET A 24 -22.89 -4.75 -0.61
C MET A 24 -22.97 -3.23 -0.48
N PRO A 25 -22.07 -2.56 0.26
CA PRO A 25 -22.14 -1.12 0.43
C PRO A 25 -21.89 -0.40 -0.89
N ASP A 26 -22.69 0.61 -1.21
CA ASP A 26 -22.48 1.46 -2.39
C ASP A 26 -21.13 2.20 -2.33
N GLN A 27 -20.72 2.56 -1.11
CA GLN A 27 -19.44 3.24 -0.87
C GLN A 27 -18.73 2.69 0.36
N VAL A 28 -17.42 2.53 0.19
CA VAL A 28 -16.53 2.14 1.29
C VAL A 28 -16.19 3.39 2.10
N ARG A 29 -16.65 3.44 3.35
CA ARG A 29 -16.26 4.52 4.27
C ARG A 29 -14.76 4.41 4.58
N PRO A 30 -14.00 5.52 4.53
CA PRO A 30 -12.59 5.47 4.88
C PRO A 30 -12.43 5.12 6.36
N ALA A 31 -11.38 4.36 6.69
CA ALA A 31 -11.03 4.07 8.08
C ALA A 31 -10.66 5.34 8.85
N LEU A 32 -10.02 6.30 8.17
CA LEU A 32 -9.68 7.61 8.70
C LEU A 32 -9.95 8.69 7.65
N LEU A 33 -10.68 9.74 8.01
CA LEU A 33 -10.85 10.95 7.21
C LEU A 33 -10.02 12.07 7.85
N VAL A 34 -9.08 12.63 7.09
CA VAL A 34 -8.22 13.73 7.57
C VAL A 34 -8.44 14.97 6.72
N GLU A 35 -8.97 16.01 7.35
CA GLU A 35 -9.09 17.35 6.75
C GLU A 35 -7.85 18.20 7.02
N ASP A 36 -7.27 18.04 8.20
CA ASP A 36 -6.16 18.84 8.71
C ASP A 36 -5.21 17.95 9.52
N TRP A 37 -3.97 17.81 9.02
CA TRP A 37 -2.95 16.97 9.65
C TRP A 37 -2.45 17.53 10.98
N THR A 38 -2.57 18.84 11.21
CA THR A 38 -2.13 19.47 12.48
C THR A 38 -2.99 19.05 13.68
N LYS A 39 -4.16 18.44 13.43
CA LYS A 39 -5.07 17.92 14.46
C LYS A 39 -4.92 16.41 14.68
N VAL A 40 -4.02 15.78 13.95
CA VAL A 40 -3.75 14.34 14.03
C VAL A 40 -2.46 14.14 14.82
N ARG A 41 -2.37 13.01 15.54
CA ARG A 41 -1.14 12.54 16.19
C ARG A 41 -0.81 11.17 15.64
N PHE A 42 0.31 11.04 14.95
CA PHE A 42 0.73 9.78 14.33
C PHE A 42 1.05 8.70 15.36
N ALA A 43 1.53 9.08 16.53
CA ALA A 43 1.73 8.16 17.65
C ALA A 43 0.42 7.46 18.09
N ASP A 44 -0.71 8.17 18.10
CA ASP A 44 -2.01 7.60 18.47
C ASP A 44 -2.53 6.66 17.38
N LEU A 45 -2.30 6.99 16.10
CA LEU A 45 -2.64 6.11 14.98
C LEU A 45 -1.80 4.83 14.99
N LEU A 46 -0.51 4.97 15.31
CA LEU A 46 0.44 3.87 15.44
C LEU A 46 -0.01 2.90 16.54
N ALA A 47 -0.31 3.41 17.74
CA ALA A 47 -0.75 2.59 18.88
C ALA A 47 -2.03 1.80 18.57
N ARG A 48 -2.99 2.40 17.85
CA ARG A 48 -4.24 1.72 17.44
C ARG A 48 -4.01 0.60 16.43
N SER A 49 -2.96 0.71 15.63
CA SER A 49 -2.72 -0.17 14.48
C SER A 49 -1.86 -1.40 14.83
N VAL A 50 -0.97 -1.25 15.81
CA VAL A 50 -0.03 -2.30 16.24
C VAL A 50 -0.55 -3.09 17.46
N GLY A 51 -1.50 -2.53 18.22
CA GLY A 51 -1.86 -3.04 19.54
C GLY A 51 -0.80 -2.66 20.59
N ASP A 52 -0.82 -3.30 21.76
CA ASP A 52 0.19 -3.08 22.81
C ASP A 52 1.59 -3.45 22.28
N PRO A 53 2.54 -2.49 22.16
CA PRO A 53 3.91 -2.74 21.71
C PRO A 53 4.68 -3.73 22.59
N ALA A 54 4.25 -3.94 23.84
CA ALA A 54 4.82 -4.90 24.77
C ALA A 54 4.27 -6.33 24.60
N ALA A 55 3.13 -6.50 23.93
CA ALA A 55 2.48 -7.78 23.69
C ALA A 55 2.85 -8.43 22.35
N LEU A 56 3.61 -7.73 21.50
CA LEU A 56 4.21 -8.35 20.31
C LEU A 56 5.29 -9.33 20.76
N ASP A 57 4.97 -10.62 20.72
CA ASP A 57 5.93 -11.70 20.93
C ASP A 57 7.02 -11.63 19.85
N ARG A 58 8.16 -11.02 20.23
CA ARG A 58 9.31 -10.73 19.36
C ARG A 58 10.11 -11.98 18.95
N VAL A 59 9.67 -13.18 19.34
CA VAL A 59 10.39 -14.45 19.10
C VAL A 59 9.58 -15.43 18.22
N ALA A 60 8.29 -15.19 17.98
CA ALA A 60 7.40 -16.15 17.34
C ALA A 60 7.29 -16.07 15.80
N ILE A 61 8.26 -15.45 15.10
CA ILE A 61 8.26 -15.47 13.63
C ILE A 61 9.55 -16.10 13.07
N PRO A 62 9.61 -17.43 12.91
CA PRO A 62 10.69 -18.08 12.20
C PRO A 62 10.62 -17.72 10.71
N GLY A 63 11.70 -17.14 10.17
CA GLY A 63 11.91 -16.99 8.72
C GLY A 63 11.48 -15.66 8.08
N VAL A 64 11.19 -14.61 8.85
CA VAL A 64 11.05 -13.25 8.30
C VAL A 64 12.42 -12.66 8.06
N GLN A 65 12.85 -12.65 6.79
CA GLN A 65 13.90 -11.75 6.35
C GLN A 65 13.47 -10.31 6.67
N ASP A 66 14.25 -9.62 7.49
CA ASP A 66 14.07 -8.23 7.96
C ASP A 66 13.95 -7.23 6.80
N LYS A 67 12.75 -7.13 6.24
CA LYS A 67 12.42 -6.08 5.28
C LYS A 67 11.84 -4.92 6.07
N VAL A 68 12.64 -3.87 6.21
CA VAL A 68 12.27 -2.62 6.87
C VAL A 68 10.95 -2.04 6.33
N SER A 69 10.68 -2.20 5.03
CA SER A 69 9.41 -1.80 4.39
C SER A 69 8.18 -2.63 4.79
N ALA A 70 8.35 -3.87 5.25
CA ALA A 70 7.25 -4.69 5.79
C ALA A 70 6.88 -4.28 7.22
N ARG A 71 7.75 -3.53 7.90
CA ARG A 71 7.50 -2.95 9.22
C ARG A 71 6.93 -1.53 9.14
N MET A 72 6.85 -0.97 7.94
CA MET A 72 6.16 0.30 7.70
C MET A 72 4.65 0.09 7.82
N ILE A 73 4.02 0.93 8.62
CA ILE A 73 2.59 0.82 8.91
C ILE A 73 1.82 1.59 7.86
N ASN A 74 0.90 0.89 7.19
CA ASN A 74 0.10 1.42 6.10
C ASN A 74 -1.34 1.58 6.55
N LEU A 75 -1.80 2.83 6.67
CA LEU A 75 -3.16 3.14 7.11
C LEU A 75 -4.00 3.65 5.94
N PRO A 76 -5.16 3.05 5.64
CA PRO A 76 -6.09 3.60 4.67
C PRO A 76 -6.64 4.95 5.17
N VAL A 77 -6.37 6.02 4.41
CA VAL A 77 -6.83 7.38 4.74
C VAL A 77 -7.58 7.98 3.55
N ALA A 78 -8.59 8.81 3.84
CA ALA A 78 -9.18 9.72 2.88
C ALA A 78 -8.84 11.17 3.21
N GLN A 79 -8.57 11.95 2.17
CA GLN A 79 -8.36 13.39 2.25
C GLN A 79 -8.85 14.05 0.96
N LYS A 80 -9.60 15.15 1.07
CA LYS A 80 -10.08 15.96 -0.08
C LYS A 80 -10.70 15.09 -1.20
N GLY A 81 -11.55 14.13 -0.83
CA GLY A 81 -12.24 13.22 -1.78
C GLY A 81 -11.37 12.14 -2.42
N ARG A 82 -10.09 12.01 -2.04
CA ARG A 82 -9.16 10.99 -2.55
C ARG A 82 -8.81 9.96 -1.49
N ARG A 83 -8.30 8.81 -1.93
CA ARG A 83 -7.89 7.68 -1.09
C ARG A 83 -6.38 7.50 -1.11
N TYR A 84 -5.82 7.19 0.04
CA TYR A 84 -4.40 7.13 0.28
C TYR A 84 -4.05 5.98 1.22
N PHE A 85 -2.77 5.60 1.20
CA PHE A 85 -2.11 4.93 2.30
C PHE A 85 -1.24 5.97 3.01
N LEU A 86 -1.46 6.16 4.31
CA LEU A 86 -0.54 6.86 5.18
C LEU A 86 0.50 5.87 5.68
N LYS A 87 1.77 6.20 5.42
CA LYS A 87 2.94 5.44 5.83
C LYS A 87 3.68 6.19 6.93
N LEU A 88 3.96 5.50 8.02
CA LEU A 88 4.63 6.06 9.19
C LEU A 88 5.95 5.35 9.46
N ASP A 89 6.93 6.08 9.99
CA ASP A 89 8.17 5.51 10.49
C ASP A 89 7.87 4.62 11.70
N PRO A 90 8.27 3.34 11.71
CA PRO A 90 8.26 2.55 12.93
C PRO A 90 9.37 3.07 13.87
N PRO A 91 9.19 2.97 15.21
CA PRO A 91 10.16 3.49 16.18
C PRO A 91 11.58 2.95 15.97
N GLU A 92 11.72 1.70 15.55
CA GLU A 92 12.99 1.04 15.28
C GLU A 92 13.69 1.45 13.96
N PHE A 93 12.99 2.11 13.02
CA PHE A 93 13.57 2.56 11.75
C PHE A 93 13.20 4.01 11.45
N PRO A 94 13.96 4.99 11.96
CA PRO A 94 13.72 6.39 11.67
C PRO A 94 14.04 6.71 10.19
N HIS A 95 13.37 7.73 9.65
CA HIS A 95 13.60 8.30 8.33
C HIS A 95 13.16 7.44 7.13
N LEU A 96 12.30 6.43 7.31
CA LEU A 96 11.78 5.66 6.18
C LEU A 96 10.87 6.49 5.28
N VAL A 97 10.09 7.40 5.85
CA VAL A 97 9.28 8.37 5.12
C VAL A 97 10.15 9.19 4.18
N ALA A 98 11.25 9.75 4.70
CA ALA A 98 12.19 10.54 3.90
C ALA A 98 12.88 9.69 2.82
N ASN A 99 13.32 8.50 3.17
CA ASN A 99 13.95 7.55 2.26
C ASN A 99 13.02 7.15 1.11
N GLU A 100 11.77 6.79 1.41
CA GLU A 100 10.80 6.40 0.39
C GLU A 100 10.41 7.57 -0.51
N MET A 101 10.22 8.78 0.06
CA MET A 101 9.98 9.98 -0.74
C MET A 101 11.14 10.26 -1.71
N PHE A 102 12.39 10.12 -1.24
CA PHE A 102 13.58 10.28 -2.08
C PHE A 102 13.56 9.32 -3.28
N PHE A 103 13.35 8.02 -3.05
CA PHE A 103 13.34 7.04 -4.13
C PHE A 103 12.15 7.20 -5.09
N LEU A 104 10.97 7.59 -4.61
CA LEU A 104 9.83 7.93 -5.47
C LEU A 104 10.13 9.13 -6.37
N GLN A 105 10.78 10.17 -5.84
CA GLN A 105 11.20 11.32 -6.64
C GLN A 105 12.29 10.95 -7.65
N ALA A 106 13.28 10.16 -7.23
CA ALA A 106 14.36 9.69 -8.10
C ALA A 106 13.81 8.84 -9.26
N ALA A 107 12.92 7.88 -8.97
CA ALA A 107 12.28 7.04 -9.98
C ALA A 107 11.49 7.88 -11.00
N ARG A 108 10.71 8.86 -10.51
CA ARG A 108 9.94 9.77 -11.38
C ARG A 108 10.85 10.62 -12.27
N ARG A 109 11.96 11.13 -11.74
CA ARG A 109 12.96 11.89 -12.52
C ARG A 109 13.68 11.03 -13.55
N SER A 110 13.80 9.73 -13.30
CA SER A 110 14.30 8.73 -14.25
C SER A 110 13.26 8.29 -15.30
N GLY A 111 12.06 8.89 -15.29
CA GLY A 111 11.00 8.60 -16.25
C GLY A 111 10.25 7.30 -15.98
N LEU A 112 10.28 6.79 -14.74
CA LEU A 112 9.41 5.70 -14.32
C LEU A 112 8.04 6.23 -13.90
N GLU A 113 7.00 5.45 -14.18
CA GLU A 113 5.69 5.68 -13.60
C GLU A 113 5.72 5.31 -12.12
N THR A 114 5.28 6.22 -11.26
CA THR A 114 5.33 6.07 -9.81
C THR A 114 4.00 6.48 -9.20
N ALA A 115 3.65 5.91 -8.05
CA ALA A 115 2.55 6.45 -7.26
C ALA A 115 2.79 7.93 -6.93
N HIS A 116 1.71 8.71 -6.86
CA HIS A 116 1.76 10.06 -6.31
C HIS A 116 1.90 9.97 -4.80
N ALA A 117 2.89 10.66 -4.24
CA ALA A 117 3.12 10.72 -2.81
C ALA A 117 3.53 12.12 -2.38
N GLU A 118 3.18 12.49 -1.15
CA GLU A 118 3.58 13.73 -0.50
C GLU A 118 3.94 13.46 0.96
N VAL A 119 4.88 14.24 1.50
CA VAL A 119 5.19 14.21 2.93
C VAL A 119 4.19 15.09 3.64
N VAL A 120 3.60 14.56 4.71
CA VAL A 120 2.67 15.26 5.60
C VAL A 120 3.28 15.29 7.00
N GLU A 121 2.92 16.31 7.76
CA GLU A 121 3.40 16.52 9.12
C GLU A 121 2.19 16.58 10.06
N ASP A 122 2.26 15.88 11.18
CA ASP A 122 1.19 15.87 12.18
C ASP A 122 1.27 17.08 13.14
N GLY A 123 0.38 17.15 14.14
CA GLY A 123 0.36 18.25 15.10
C GLY A 123 1.59 18.35 16.01
N GLU A 124 2.45 17.34 16.04
CA GLU A 124 3.66 17.26 16.88
C GLU A 124 4.96 17.35 16.06
N GLY A 125 4.86 17.55 14.74
CA GLY A 125 6.01 17.62 13.84
C GLY A 125 6.50 16.26 13.34
N ALA A 126 5.76 15.17 13.58
CA ALA A 126 6.12 13.85 13.08
C ALA A 126 5.77 13.73 11.59
N LEU A 127 6.67 13.14 10.80
CA LEU A 127 6.50 12.99 9.37
C LEU A 127 5.76 11.69 9.00
N GLY A 128 4.91 11.79 7.99
CA GLY A 128 4.22 10.68 7.35
C GLY A 128 4.33 10.79 5.83
N LEU A 129 4.32 9.67 5.13
CA LEU A 129 4.25 9.63 3.67
C LEU A 129 2.83 9.29 3.25
N LEU A 130 2.16 10.22 2.59
CA LEU A 130 0.82 10.04 2.07
C LEU A 130 0.89 9.58 0.61
N VAL A 131 0.69 8.28 0.37
CA VAL A 131 0.73 7.67 -0.97
C VAL A 131 -0.67 7.52 -1.53
N ARG A 132 -0.95 8.17 -2.66
CA ARG A 132 -2.26 8.07 -3.33
C ARG A 132 -2.48 6.66 -3.86
N ARG A 133 -3.62 6.07 -3.51
CA ARG A 133 -4.07 4.78 -4.02
C ARG A 133 -4.33 4.87 -5.52
N PHE A 134 -3.59 4.09 -6.31
CA PHE A 134 -3.75 4.00 -7.76
C PHE A 134 -4.79 2.95 -8.19
N ASP A 135 -5.22 2.09 -7.26
CA ASP A 135 -6.39 1.20 -7.39
C ASP A 135 -7.72 1.91 -7.08
N ARG A 136 -7.72 3.23 -6.98
CA ARG A 136 -8.90 4.06 -6.68
C ARG A 136 -8.96 5.24 -7.64
N ARG A 137 -10.04 5.32 -8.44
CA ARG A 137 -10.33 6.45 -9.33
C ARG A 137 -11.52 7.24 -8.81
N VAL A 138 -11.34 8.54 -8.62
CA VAL A 138 -12.43 9.44 -8.26
C VAL A 138 -13.23 9.76 -9.53
N ASP A 139 -14.54 9.55 -9.50
CA ASP A 139 -15.45 9.90 -10.58
C ASP A 139 -15.86 11.39 -10.55
N GLY A 140 -16.66 11.82 -11.53
CA GLY A 140 -17.12 13.22 -11.62
C GLY A 140 -18.04 13.66 -10.46
N ALA A 141 -18.58 12.71 -9.68
CA ALA A 141 -19.39 12.96 -8.50
C ALA A 141 -18.57 12.93 -7.19
N GLY A 142 -17.25 12.70 -7.27
CA GLY A 142 -16.37 12.64 -6.11
C GLY A 142 -16.31 11.25 -5.45
N HIS A 143 -16.89 10.22 -6.06
CA HIS A 143 -16.87 8.87 -5.50
C HIS A 143 -15.62 8.10 -5.93
N ALA A 144 -14.99 7.40 -4.97
CA ALA A 144 -13.84 6.56 -5.24
C ALA A 144 -14.28 5.20 -5.78
N ARG A 145 -14.18 5.01 -7.10
CA ARG A 145 -14.37 3.71 -7.76
C ARG A 145 -13.09 2.88 -7.65
N ALA A 146 -13.23 1.63 -7.21
CA ALA A 146 -12.14 0.67 -7.19
C ALA A 146 -11.79 0.19 -8.61
N LEU A 147 -10.51 -0.07 -8.85
CA LEU A 147 -10.00 -0.66 -10.09
C LEU A 147 -9.48 -2.07 -9.79
N PRO A 148 -9.69 -3.07 -10.67
CA PRO A 148 -9.07 -4.38 -10.52
C PRO A 148 -7.55 -4.25 -10.45
N GLN A 149 -6.93 -4.92 -9.50
CA GLN A 149 -5.49 -4.92 -9.31
C GLN A 149 -5.04 -6.21 -8.63
N GLU A 150 -3.95 -6.78 -9.15
CA GLU A 150 -3.28 -7.94 -8.60
C GLU A 150 -1.76 -7.67 -8.53
N ASP A 151 -1.08 -8.33 -7.59
CA ASP A 151 0.38 -8.37 -7.53
C ASP A 151 0.96 -9.56 -8.33
N ALA A 152 2.29 -9.60 -8.43
CA ALA A 152 2.98 -10.66 -9.17
C ALA A 152 2.78 -12.06 -8.56
N CYS A 153 2.65 -12.18 -7.23
CA CYS A 153 2.40 -13.47 -6.59
C CYS A 153 1.01 -13.99 -6.97
N GLN A 154 -0.01 -13.13 -6.97
CA GLN A 154 -1.36 -13.49 -7.36
C GLN A 154 -1.42 -13.95 -8.83
N VAL A 155 -0.82 -13.19 -9.74
CA VAL A 155 -0.76 -13.55 -11.18
C VAL A 155 0.00 -14.87 -11.40
N LEU A 156 1.01 -15.16 -10.59
CA LEU A 156 1.80 -16.40 -10.64
C LEU A 156 1.16 -17.56 -9.85
N GLU A 157 -0.01 -17.36 -9.23
CA GLU A 157 -0.67 -18.32 -8.34
C GLU A 157 0.25 -18.79 -7.19
N ARG A 158 1.01 -17.86 -6.61
CA ARG A 158 1.96 -18.11 -5.53
C ARG A 158 1.48 -17.56 -4.20
N TYR A 159 1.88 -18.23 -3.13
CA TYR A 159 1.66 -17.71 -1.78
C TYR A 159 2.51 -16.45 -1.55
N PRO A 160 2.05 -15.50 -0.72
CA PRO A 160 2.83 -14.29 -0.39
C PRO A 160 4.24 -14.57 0.16
N ALA A 161 4.44 -15.73 0.80
CA ALA A 161 5.73 -16.18 1.31
C ALA A 161 6.77 -16.46 0.19
N ASP A 162 6.31 -16.72 -1.05
CA ASP A 162 7.16 -17.06 -2.18
C ASP A 162 7.67 -15.82 -2.94
N LYS A 163 7.38 -14.60 -2.47
CA LYS A 163 7.78 -13.35 -3.15
C LYS A 163 9.28 -13.18 -3.40
N TYR A 164 10.15 -13.91 -2.69
CA TYR A 164 11.60 -13.93 -2.90
C TYR A 164 12.12 -15.25 -3.49
N ARG A 165 11.22 -16.16 -3.84
CA ARG A 165 11.53 -17.45 -4.47
C ARG A 165 11.25 -17.46 -5.97
N VAL A 166 10.79 -16.34 -6.52
CA VAL A 166 10.53 -16.14 -7.94
C VAL A 166 11.62 -15.26 -8.54
N THR A 167 12.10 -15.62 -9.72
CA THR A 167 13.10 -14.80 -10.41
C THR A 167 12.45 -13.58 -11.06
N THR A 168 13.24 -12.54 -11.28
CA THR A 168 12.79 -11.32 -11.96
C THR A 168 12.26 -11.63 -13.36
N GLU A 169 12.90 -12.53 -14.11
CA GLU A 169 12.48 -12.94 -15.45
C GLU A 169 11.11 -13.62 -15.43
N ALA A 170 10.86 -14.49 -14.44
CA ALA A 170 9.57 -15.16 -14.29
C ALA A 170 8.46 -14.14 -13.98
N VAL A 171 8.72 -13.18 -13.10
CA VAL A 171 7.78 -12.10 -12.76
C VAL A 171 7.48 -11.22 -13.96
N VAL A 172 8.52 -10.73 -14.64
CA VAL A 172 8.38 -9.87 -15.84
C VAL A 172 7.61 -10.61 -16.93
N GLY A 173 7.96 -11.88 -17.18
CA GLY A 173 7.29 -12.71 -18.19
C GLY A 173 5.80 -12.90 -17.91
N ALA A 174 5.44 -13.23 -16.67
CA ALA A 174 4.05 -13.46 -16.28
C ALA A 174 3.20 -12.19 -16.35
N LEU A 175 3.68 -11.08 -15.77
CA LEU A 175 2.97 -9.80 -15.80
C LEU A 175 2.82 -9.25 -17.23
N ALA A 176 3.86 -9.40 -18.07
CA ALA A 176 3.78 -8.98 -19.46
C ALA A 176 2.80 -9.85 -20.27
N ALA A 177 2.69 -11.15 -19.97
CA ALA A 177 1.84 -12.09 -20.72
C ALA A 177 0.34 -11.77 -20.65
N VAL A 178 -0.12 -11.25 -19.50
CA VAL A 178 -1.52 -10.86 -19.25
C VAL A 178 -1.87 -9.46 -19.79
N CYS A 179 -0.86 -8.70 -20.20
CA CYS A 179 -1.04 -7.37 -20.76
C CYS A 179 -1.34 -7.40 -22.26
N ARG A 180 -2.22 -6.51 -22.75
CA ARG A 180 -2.52 -6.38 -24.19
C ARG A 180 -1.29 -6.03 -25.02
N ALA A 181 -0.46 -5.12 -24.52
CA ALA A 181 0.78 -4.68 -25.16
C ALA A 181 2.01 -5.28 -24.44
N ARG A 182 2.23 -6.58 -24.61
CA ARG A 182 3.26 -7.33 -23.89
C ARG A 182 4.66 -6.71 -23.95
N PRO A 183 5.20 -6.28 -25.12
CA PRO A 183 6.54 -5.69 -25.18
C PRO A 183 6.64 -4.37 -24.41
N VAL A 184 5.57 -3.56 -24.39
CA VAL A 184 5.52 -2.29 -23.65
C VAL A 184 5.51 -2.56 -22.15
N ALA A 185 4.72 -3.52 -21.69
CA ALA A 185 4.68 -3.94 -20.29
C ALA A 185 6.04 -4.50 -19.83
N ALA A 186 6.66 -5.39 -20.61
CA ALA A 186 7.97 -5.94 -20.32
C ALA A 186 9.04 -4.84 -20.23
N LEU A 187 9.06 -3.88 -21.18
CA LEU A 187 9.97 -2.75 -21.14
C LEU A 187 9.78 -1.89 -19.89
N ALA A 188 8.54 -1.60 -19.50
CA ALA A 188 8.25 -0.83 -18.28
C ALA A 188 8.81 -1.53 -17.03
N LEU A 189 8.60 -2.85 -16.91
CA LEU A 189 9.10 -3.63 -15.78
C LEU A 189 10.63 -3.75 -15.79
N ILE A 190 11.26 -3.93 -16.95
CA ILE A 190 12.73 -3.97 -17.07
C ILE A 190 13.34 -2.63 -16.67
N ARG A 191 12.73 -1.50 -17.05
CA ARG A 191 13.18 -0.16 -16.63
C ARG A 191 13.10 0.00 -15.11
N GLN A 192 12.09 -0.56 -14.46
CA GLN A 192 11.97 -0.57 -13.01
C GLN A 192 13.07 -1.43 -12.36
N VAL A 193 13.37 -2.61 -12.91
CA VAL A 193 14.46 -3.48 -12.43
C VAL A 193 15.82 -2.78 -12.57
N ALA A 194 16.06 -2.08 -13.67
CA ALA A 194 17.32 -1.39 -13.91
C ALA A 194 17.52 -0.16 -12.99
N PHE A 195 16.44 0.39 -12.42
CA PHE A 195 16.51 1.48 -11.45
C PHE A 195 16.75 1.00 -10.02
N ALA A 196 16.29 -0.20 -9.69
CA ALA A 196 16.34 -0.79 -8.35
C ALA A 196 17.76 -1.29 -8.00
#